data_AF-A0A1M6GD89-F1
#
_entry.id   AF-A0A1M6GD89-F1
#
_cell.length_a   1.000
_cell.length_b   1.000
_cell.length_c   1.000
_cell.angle_alpha   90.00
_cell.angle_beta   90.00
_cell.angle_gamma   90.00
#
_symmetry.space_group_name_H-M   'P 1'
#
loop_
_entity.id
_entity.type
_entity.pdbx_description
1 polymer ?
#
loop_
_entity_poly.entity_id
_entity_poly.type
_entity_poly.pdbx_seq_one_letter_code
_entity_poly.pdbx_strand_id
1 'polypeptide(L)'
;MTTKPKAKKFRIRKSSPLASAAAASDGQTPANAQGTPGTSAQGAAPSSPEPRQRPVATVRPAETGRAPTSDPADRGDAAPRPMRDAFPAAAARKQSRADTPPADIDPPSQVAAETDLAAIRKEGLTGRQLRMARRLAQKHDIAATSDFDAVRQLRKRGIDPFERATMLELVVPDARRSADAAPDKVQLPQTVARDKLPATETDRFRHERGARRTDEIQAIQRDIAKRRRRKLALLTARLAFFVALPTLIAGYYYFKVATPMYATQTEFVIQQAEASGGGGLGGLFSGTGFATSQDSIAVQSYLMSRDAMMRLNEDADFRAHFSQDFIDPIQRLPEDASMEQTYAMYEDVVEIGYDPTEGIVKMEVIAADPQTSAEYSRRLIDYAEERVDNLTQRLRGDQMADARASFDEAEAKMLAAQNRVLELQERLGVLDPAAESGSVMGQITTFETQLREKQIERQSILANRRPNQARLAGVEGEIQRLQAVVDDLRSQMTDGSGSAASLARVSAELRIAETDLATRTTLMQQALQQLETARLEANRQTRYLSLGVTPVAPDEPSYPRAFENTLLAFLVFAGLYLLLSLTASILREQVSA
;
A
#
# COMPACT_ATOMS: atom_id res chain seq x y z
N MET A 1 -23.57 -25.75 38.05
CA MET A 1 -23.08 -26.97 37.36
C MET A 1 -22.82 -26.63 35.91
N THR A 2 -21.54 -26.63 35.53
CA THR A 2 -21.03 -26.28 34.22
C THR A 2 -21.11 -27.47 33.26
N THR A 3 -21.79 -27.31 32.12
CA THR A 3 -21.73 -28.27 31.01
C THR A 3 -20.93 -27.68 29.85
N LYS A 4 -19.80 -28.31 29.53
CA LYS A 4 -18.91 -27.97 28.41
C LYS A 4 -19.53 -28.40 27.07
N PRO A 5 -19.53 -27.58 26.01
CA PRO A 5 -19.85 -28.05 24.67
C PRO A 5 -18.63 -28.70 23.98
N LYS A 6 -18.88 -29.82 23.29
CA LYS A 6 -17.91 -30.58 22.48
C LYS A 6 -17.73 -29.93 21.11
N ALA A 7 -16.47 -29.70 20.70
CA ALA A 7 -16.13 -29.25 19.35
C ALA A 7 -16.24 -30.40 18.33
N LYS A 8 -16.96 -30.17 17.22
CA LYS A 8 -17.01 -31.04 16.03
C LYS A 8 -15.99 -30.53 15.01
N LYS A 9 -15.04 -31.39 14.61
CA LYS A 9 -14.08 -31.14 13.53
C LYS A 9 -14.78 -31.16 12.17
N PHE A 10 -14.72 -30.05 11.43
CA PHE A 10 -15.09 -30.00 10.01
C PHE A 10 -13.87 -30.30 9.14
N ARG A 11 -14.05 -31.20 8.16
CA ARG A 11 -13.02 -31.61 7.19
C ARG A 11 -13.38 -30.96 5.86
N ILE A 12 -12.62 -29.96 5.44
CA ILE A 12 -12.79 -29.25 4.17
C ILE A 12 -12.20 -30.13 3.05
N ARG A 13 -13.01 -30.50 2.05
CA ARG A 13 -12.54 -31.09 0.78
C ARG A 13 -12.46 -30.00 -0.27
N LYS A 14 -11.33 -29.96 -0.99
CA LYS A 14 -11.07 -29.12 -2.17
C LYS A 14 -12.08 -29.43 -3.28
N SER A 15 -12.61 -28.38 -3.90
CA SER A 15 -13.40 -28.38 -5.12
C SER A 15 -12.55 -27.96 -6.32
N SER A 16 -12.66 -28.71 -7.42
CA SER A 16 -12.73 -28.28 -8.84
C SER A 16 -12.35 -29.44 -9.78
N PRO A 17 -12.78 -29.44 -11.07
CA PRO A 17 -14.09 -29.06 -11.59
C PRO A 17 -14.68 -30.11 -12.56
N LEU A 18 -15.89 -29.81 -13.04
CA LEU A 18 -16.64 -30.52 -14.08
C LEU A 18 -15.83 -30.75 -15.37
N ALA A 19 -15.93 -31.96 -15.94
CA ALA A 19 -16.30 -32.19 -17.34
C ALA A 19 -16.43 -33.70 -17.61
N SER A 20 -17.65 -34.18 -17.78
CA SER A 20 -17.94 -35.50 -18.33
C SER A 20 -19.17 -35.40 -19.22
N ALA A 21 -18.99 -35.50 -20.54
CA ALA A 21 -19.95 -36.04 -21.49
C ALA A 21 -19.35 -36.06 -22.91
N ALA A 22 -18.91 -37.24 -23.37
CA ALA A 22 -19.19 -37.75 -24.71
C ALA A 22 -18.68 -39.20 -24.81
N ALA A 23 -19.48 -40.03 -25.47
CA ALA A 23 -19.50 -41.48 -25.37
C ALA A 23 -18.67 -42.19 -26.47
N ALA A 24 -18.29 -43.42 -26.13
CA ALA A 24 -18.25 -44.64 -26.94
C ALA A 24 -17.48 -44.68 -28.28
N SER A 25 -16.45 -45.52 -28.33
CA SER A 25 -16.41 -46.70 -29.24
C SER A 25 -15.27 -47.65 -28.87
N ASP A 26 -15.48 -48.91 -29.22
CA ASP A 26 -14.85 -50.14 -28.76
C ASP A 26 -13.36 -50.35 -29.10
N GLY A 27 -12.73 -51.26 -28.33
CA GLY A 27 -12.06 -52.40 -28.97
C GLY A 27 -10.56 -52.57 -28.78
N GLN A 28 -10.22 -53.54 -27.91
CA GLN A 28 -9.08 -54.49 -28.02
C GLN A 28 -7.67 -54.14 -27.52
N THR A 29 -7.36 -54.72 -26.36
CA THR A 29 -6.07 -55.24 -25.86
C THR A 29 -5.48 -56.34 -26.79
N PRO A 30 -4.19 -56.72 -26.71
CA PRO A 30 -3.57 -57.31 -25.51
C PRO A 30 -2.14 -56.87 -25.14
N ALA A 31 -1.90 -57.03 -23.83
CA ALA A 31 -0.66 -57.35 -23.11
C ALA A 31 0.56 -57.83 -23.93
N ASN A 32 1.80 -57.49 -23.54
CA ASN A 32 2.55 -58.12 -22.44
C ASN A 32 4.02 -57.61 -22.34
N ALA A 33 4.62 -57.87 -21.17
CA ALA A 33 6.05 -58.07 -20.88
C ALA A 33 6.95 -56.89 -20.44
N GLN A 34 7.29 -56.97 -19.15
CA GLN A 34 8.40 -56.34 -18.43
C GLN A 34 9.77 -56.88 -18.92
N GLY A 35 10.84 -56.08 -18.76
CA GLY A 35 12.21 -56.57 -18.79
C GLY A 35 13.31 -55.51 -18.96
N THR A 36 13.78 -54.92 -17.86
CA THR A 36 15.17 -54.42 -17.70
C THR A 36 16.07 -55.58 -17.22
N PRO A 37 17.43 -55.54 -17.26
CA PRO A 37 18.32 -54.37 -17.31
C PRO A 37 19.61 -54.45 -18.18
N GLY A 38 20.19 -53.26 -18.46
CA GLY A 38 21.64 -52.94 -18.38
C GLY A 38 22.64 -53.52 -19.39
N THR A 39 23.36 -52.63 -20.12
CA THR A 39 24.84 -52.50 -20.13
C THR A 39 25.27 -51.40 -21.14
N SER A 40 26.29 -50.65 -20.72
CA SER A 40 27.02 -49.53 -21.34
C SER A 40 27.84 -49.84 -22.60
N ALA A 41 28.04 -48.84 -23.49
CA ALA A 41 29.33 -48.16 -23.75
C ALA A 41 29.47 -47.52 -25.16
N GLN A 42 29.94 -46.27 -25.14
CA GLN A 42 30.91 -45.61 -26.04
C GLN A 42 30.56 -45.24 -27.50
N GLY A 43 30.79 -43.95 -27.80
CA GLY A 43 31.25 -43.50 -29.11
C GLY A 43 31.09 -42.00 -29.36
N ALA A 44 32.22 -41.29 -29.45
CA ALA A 44 32.55 -40.26 -30.45
C ALA A 44 33.10 -38.92 -29.91
N ALA A 45 34.25 -38.55 -30.49
CA ALA A 45 35.02 -37.32 -30.33
C ALA A 45 34.90 -36.46 -31.63
N PRO A 46 35.76 -35.45 -31.94
CA PRO A 46 35.40 -34.03 -31.85
C PRO A 46 35.71 -33.21 -33.14
N SER A 47 35.36 -31.91 -33.18
CA SER A 47 36.09 -30.90 -34.00
C SER A 47 35.63 -29.44 -33.73
N SER A 48 36.58 -28.58 -33.35
CA SER A 48 36.62 -27.09 -33.52
C SER A 48 37.03 -26.74 -34.99
N PRO A 49 37.28 -25.47 -35.47
CA PRO A 49 37.54 -24.20 -34.76
C PRO A 49 37.11 -22.84 -35.44
N GLU A 50 37.31 -21.72 -34.69
CA GLU A 50 37.66 -20.30 -35.04
C GLU A 50 36.94 -19.46 -36.13
N PRO A 51 36.88 -18.10 -36.00
CA PRO A 51 37.92 -17.25 -36.64
C PRO A 51 38.26 -15.84 -36.04
N ARG A 52 39.56 -15.50 -36.12
CA ARG A 52 40.28 -14.27 -36.59
C ARG A 52 39.62 -12.85 -36.72
N GLN A 53 40.24 -11.89 -36.01
CA GLN A 53 40.88 -10.59 -36.40
C GLN A 53 40.22 -9.53 -37.33
N ARG A 54 39.94 -8.32 -36.74
CA ARG A 54 40.31 -6.90 -37.07
C ARG A 54 40.51 -6.41 -38.53
N PRO A 55 40.17 -5.14 -38.90
CA PRO A 55 41.05 -3.97 -38.58
C PRO A 55 40.38 -2.57 -38.42
N VAL A 56 41.28 -1.59 -38.18
CA VAL A 56 41.17 -0.17 -37.78
C VAL A 56 40.97 0.80 -38.96
N ALA A 57 40.33 1.95 -38.75
CA ALA A 57 40.59 3.19 -39.51
C ALA A 57 40.24 4.48 -38.72
N THR A 58 41.11 5.48 -38.84
CA THR A 58 41.13 6.84 -38.24
C THR A 58 40.54 7.86 -39.22
N VAL A 59 40.08 9.06 -38.77
CA VAL A 59 40.26 10.40 -39.41
C VAL A 59 39.50 11.53 -38.63
N ARG A 60 40.15 12.71 -38.48
CA ARG A 60 39.72 14.03 -37.91
C ARG A 60 38.98 14.90 -38.98
N PRO A 61 38.82 16.24 -38.86
CA PRO A 61 38.06 17.11 -37.93
C PRO A 61 37.19 18.16 -38.70
N ALA A 62 36.42 19.05 -38.02
CA ALA A 62 36.14 20.42 -38.50
C ALA A 62 35.41 21.31 -37.48
N GLU A 63 35.96 22.51 -37.26
CA GLU A 63 35.31 23.69 -36.67
C GLU A 63 34.39 24.39 -37.70
N THR A 64 33.43 25.19 -37.22
CA THR A 64 33.06 26.50 -37.81
C THR A 64 32.06 27.23 -36.90
N GLY A 65 32.32 28.52 -36.63
CA GLY A 65 31.42 29.40 -35.88
C GLY A 65 30.63 30.37 -36.77
N ARG A 66 29.62 31.05 -36.20
CA ARG A 66 29.19 32.41 -36.59
C ARG A 66 28.11 32.97 -35.64
N ALA A 67 28.31 34.21 -35.21
CA ALA A 67 27.32 35.15 -34.63
C ALA A 67 26.58 35.92 -35.78
N PRO A 68 25.85 37.07 -35.62
CA PRO A 68 25.42 37.88 -34.45
C PRO A 68 23.99 38.54 -34.57
N THR A 69 23.70 39.53 -33.70
CA THR A 69 22.76 40.71 -33.79
C THR A 69 21.30 40.51 -33.36
N SER A 70 20.58 41.42 -32.67
CA SER A 70 20.76 42.82 -32.22
C SER A 70 19.65 43.22 -31.22
N ASP A 71 20.01 44.04 -30.22
CA ASP A 71 19.14 44.89 -29.36
C ASP A 71 18.65 46.15 -30.16
N PRO A 72 17.83 47.14 -29.67
CA PRO A 72 17.65 47.62 -28.27
C PRO A 72 16.26 48.19 -27.85
N ALA A 73 16.08 48.43 -26.53
CA ALA A 73 15.44 49.60 -25.87
C ALA A 73 15.28 49.31 -24.36
N ASP A 74 16.19 49.74 -23.47
CA ASP A 74 16.37 51.06 -22.81
C ASP A 74 15.34 51.45 -21.74
N ARG A 75 15.89 52.00 -20.64
CA ARG A 75 15.34 52.52 -19.35
C ARG A 75 15.13 51.45 -18.27
N GLY A 76 15.90 51.36 -17.19
CA GLY A 76 16.71 52.34 -16.48
C GLY A 76 16.03 52.70 -15.16
N ASP A 77 16.42 52.09 -14.04
CA ASP A 77 16.95 52.81 -12.88
C ASP A 77 17.51 51.91 -11.76
N ALA A 78 18.65 52.36 -11.27
CA ALA A 78 19.42 52.03 -10.07
C ALA A 78 18.60 52.24 -8.78
N ALA A 79 18.90 51.80 -7.55
CA ALA A 79 19.87 50.93 -6.87
C ALA A 79 19.39 50.84 -5.37
N PRO A 80 20.21 50.61 -4.32
CA PRO A 80 20.25 49.34 -3.57
C PRO A 80 19.97 49.48 -2.05
N ARG A 81 20.12 48.34 -1.32
CA ARG A 81 20.41 48.14 0.14
C ARG A 81 19.28 47.46 0.94
N PRO A 82 19.55 46.90 2.15
CA PRO A 82 20.61 45.96 2.51
C PRO A 82 20.09 44.74 3.31
N MET A 83 20.98 43.76 3.46
CA MET A 83 20.85 42.54 4.25
C MET A 83 20.94 42.81 5.76
N ARG A 84 20.10 42.14 6.57
CA ARG A 84 20.37 41.83 7.98
C ARG A 84 19.51 40.67 8.48
N ASP A 85 20.21 39.59 8.82
CA ASP A 85 20.01 38.55 9.83
C ASP A 85 18.61 38.31 10.42
N ALA A 86 18.11 37.07 10.31
CA ALA A 86 18.01 36.12 11.43
C ALA A 86 17.08 34.95 11.08
N PHE A 87 17.53 33.72 11.37
CA PHE A 87 16.75 32.48 11.38
C PHE A 87 15.45 32.60 12.20
N PRO A 88 14.37 31.87 11.85
CA PRO A 88 14.19 30.58 12.51
C PRO A 88 13.65 29.44 11.63
N ALA A 89 14.00 28.24 12.10
CA ALA A 89 13.57 26.95 11.63
C ALA A 89 12.14 26.59 12.05
N ALA A 90 11.66 25.55 11.38
CA ALA A 90 10.72 24.53 11.85
C ALA A 90 9.26 24.97 12.08
N ALA A 91 8.49 24.71 11.02
CA ALA A 91 7.07 24.51 11.01
C ALA A 91 6.60 23.47 12.04
N ALA A 92 5.49 23.77 12.71
CA ALA A 92 4.50 22.77 13.09
C ALA A 92 3.11 23.30 12.72
N ARG A 93 2.49 22.59 11.76
CA ARG A 93 1.06 22.50 11.43
C ARG A 93 0.27 23.81 11.15
N LYS A 94 0.05 24.07 9.85
CA LYS A 94 -1.15 24.73 9.35
C LYS A 94 -2.15 23.67 8.86
N GLN A 95 -3.29 23.57 9.53
CA GLN A 95 -4.53 23.14 8.88
C GLN A 95 -5.08 24.34 8.10
N SER A 96 -5.32 24.10 6.81
CA SER A 96 -6.09 24.92 5.87
C SER A 96 -7.48 25.22 6.45
N ARG A 97 -7.74 26.49 6.78
CA ARG A 97 -8.64 27.42 6.04
C ARG A 97 -9.95 26.78 5.54
N ALA A 98 -10.99 26.94 6.35
CA ALA A 98 -12.36 27.15 5.90
C ALA A 98 -12.80 28.54 6.37
N ASP A 99 -13.36 29.30 5.43
CA ASP A 99 -14.21 30.50 5.51
C ASP A 99 -14.13 31.44 6.71
N THR A 100 -13.83 32.70 6.38
CA THR A 100 -14.05 33.89 7.22
C THR A 100 -15.47 34.41 7.01
N PRO A 101 -16.32 34.47 8.05
CA PRO A 101 -17.42 35.43 8.15
C PRO A 101 -16.97 36.69 8.93
N PRO A 102 -17.72 37.79 8.89
CA PRO A 102 -17.25 39.11 9.33
C PRO A 102 -17.09 39.20 10.85
N ALA A 103 -16.28 40.17 11.29
CA ALA A 103 -16.12 40.53 12.69
C ALA A 103 -17.47 40.92 13.31
N ASP A 104 -18.05 40.01 14.08
CA ASP A 104 -19.13 40.32 15.00
C ASP A 104 -18.57 41.15 16.15
N ILE A 105 -19.17 42.31 16.36
CA ILE A 105 -18.95 43.14 17.55
C ILE A 105 -19.55 42.36 18.71
N ASP A 106 -18.72 41.96 19.68
CA ASP A 106 -19.18 41.26 20.88
C ASP A 106 -20.36 42.00 21.52
N PRO A 107 -21.44 41.29 21.93
CA PRO A 107 -22.59 41.94 22.51
C PRO A 107 -22.19 42.74 23.76
N PRO A 108 -22.82 43.88 24.06
CA PRO A 108 -22.42 44.77 25.16
C PRO A 108 -22.38 44.09 26.54
N SER A 109 -23.09 42.98 26.70
CA SER A 109 -23.07 42.14 27.91
C SER A 109 -21.77 41.34 28.10
N GLN A 110 -21.07 40.98 27.02
CA GLN A 110 -19.79 40.25 27.08
C GLN A 110 -18.63 41.21 27.34
N VAL A 111 -18.63 42.39 26.71
CA VAL A 111 -17.64 43.45 26.98
C VAL A 111 -17.73 43.94 28.43
N ALA A 112 -18.95 44.15 28.96
CA ALA A 112 -19.16 44.51 30.36
C ALA A 112 -18.68 43.40 31.32
N ALA A 113 -18.90 42.14 30.95
CA ALA A 113 -18.45 40.99 31.71
C ALA A 113 -16.92 40.93 31.84
N GLU A 114 -16.18 41.25 30.77
CA GLU A 114 -14.72 41.28 30.77
C GLU A 114 -14.15 42.49 31.52
N THR A 115 -14.78 43.67 31.41
CA THR A 115 -14.38 44.86 32.17
C THR A 115 -14.55 44.64 33.69
N ASP A 116 -15.64 43.99 34.11
CA ASP A 116 -15.89 43.67 35.51
C ASP A 116 -14.87 42.64 36.05
N LEU A 117 -14.55 41.62 35.25
CA LEU A 117 -13.51 40.63 35.58
C LEU A 117 -12.13 41.29 35.70
N ALA A 118 -11.82 42.26 34.84
CA ALA A 118 -10.58 43.03 34.89
C ALA A 118 -10.52 43.95 36.12
N ALA A 119 -11.64 44.57 36.51
CA ALA A 119 -11.73 45.38 37.72
C ALA A 119 -11.49 44.52 38.98
N ILE A 120 -12.14 43.36 39.09
CA ILE A 120 -11.96 42.45 40.23
C ILE A 120 -10.53 41.89 40.29
N ARG A 121 -9.88 41.66 39.14
CA ARG A 121 -8.47 41.24 39.11
C ARG A 121 -7.53 42.33 39.66
N LYS A 122 -7.86 43.60 39.44
CA LYS A 122 -7.10 44.75 39.97
C LYS A 122 -7.29 44.98 41.47
N GLU A 123 -8.34 44.42 42.08
CA GLU A 123 -8.56 44.50 43.54
C GLU A 123 -7.56 43.66 44.35
N GLY A 124 -6.76 42.78 43.71
CA GLY A 124 -5.66 42.09 44.37
C GLY A 124 -6.09 41.05 45.42
N LEU A 125 -7.22 40.36 45.21
CA LEU A 125 -7.73 39.37 46.15
C LEU A 125 -6.76 38.21 46.38
N THR A 126 -6.62 37.81 47.65
CA THR A 126 -5.77 36.68 48.02
C THR A 126 -6.37 35.34 47.55
N GLY A 127 -5.51 34.35 47.27
CA GLY A 127 -5.97 33.01 46.87
C GLY A 127 -6.85 32.29 47.91
N ARG A 128 -6.86 32.75 49.17
CA ARG A 128 -7.79 32.27 50.21
C ARG A 128 -9.19 32.88 50.04
N GLN A 129 -9.27 34.17 49.77
CA GLN A 129 -10.53 34.89 49.52
C GLN A 129 -11.24 34.37 48.27
N LEU A 130 -10.48 34.10 47.20
CA LEU A 130 -11.02 33.53 45.97
C LEU A 130 -11.65 32.14 46.17
N ARG A 131 -10.97 31.25 46.91
CA ARG A 131 -11.52 29.93 47.26
C ARG A 131 -12.75 30.01 48.17
N MET A 132 -12.81 31.01 49.05
CA MET A 132 -13.98 31.26 49.90
C MET A 132 -15.17 31.71 49.05
N ALA A 133 -14.95 32.65 48.12
CA ALA A 133 -15.97 33.13 47.20
C ALA A 133 -16.50 32.00 46.29
N ARG A 134 -15.63 31.12 45.76
CA ARG A 134 -16.08 29.92 45.01
C ARG A 134 -16.97 29.01 45.85
N ARG A 135 -16.58 28.74 47.11
CA ARG A 135 -17.37 27.88 48.01
C ARG A 135 -18.71 28.51 48.36
N LEU A 136 -18.75 29.84 48.53
CA LEU A 136 -19.99 30.57 48.78
C LEU A 136 -20.88 30.58 47.53
N ALA A 137 -20.32 30.79 46.35
CA ALA A 137 -21.03 30.70 45.07
C ALA A 137 -21.67 29.32 44.88
N GLN A 138 -20.93 28.24 45.17
CA GLN A 138 -21.46 26.87 45.10
C GLN A 138 -22.59 26.62 46.11
N LYS A 139 -22.52 27.24 47.31
CA LYS A 139 -23.61 27.17 48.31
C LYS A 139 -24.87 27.91 47.88
N HIS A 140 -24.74 28.90 46.99
CA HIS A 140 -25.84 29.65 46.40
C HIS A 140 -26.23 29.15 45.00
N ASP A 141 -25.83 27.92 44.65
CA ASP A 141 -26.09 27.25 43.36
C ASP A 141 -25.67 28.09 42.14
N ILE A 142 -24.53 28.77 42.26
CA ILE A 142 -23.94 29.61 41.21
C ILE A 142 -22.82 28.84 40.51
N ALA A 143 -23.02 28.52 39.23
CA ALA A 143 -22.02 27.86 38.39
C ALA A 143 -21.03 28.90 37.82
N ALA A 144 -19.95 29.18 38.56
CA ALA A 144 -18.90 30.08 38.13
C ALA A 144 -17.80 29.35 37.35
N THR A 145 -17.36 29.91 36.22
CA THR A 145 -16.33 29.31 35.35
C THR A 145 -14.91 29.54 35.88
N SER A 146 -14.71 30.55 36.72
CA SER A 146 -13.43 30.91 37.33
C SER A 146 -13.62 31.48 38.75
N ASP A 147 -12.55 31.50 39.55
CA ASP A 147 -12.55 32.07 40.91
C ASP A 147 -12.98 33.55 40.94
N PHE A 148 -12.51 34.34 39.97
CA PHE A 148 -12.88 35.75 39.85
C PHE A 148 -14.32 35.93 39.34
N ASP A 149 -14.79 35.00 38.51
CA ASP A 149 -16.17 34.99 38.02
C ASP A 149 -17.15 34.67 39.17
N ALA A 150 -16.76 33.83 40.13
CA ALA A 150 -17.56 33.56 41.32
C ALA A 150 -17.80 34.84 42.14
N VAL A 151 -16.78 35.70 42.30
CA VAL A 151 -16.91 36.99 43.00
C VAL A 151 -17.84 37.93 42.22
N ARG A 152 -17.70 38.00 40.90
CA ARG A 152 -18.57 38.82 40.03
C ARG A 152 -20.03 38.41 40.14
N GLN A 153 -20.32 37.12 40.02
CA GLN A 153 -21.70 36.60 40.05
C GLN A 153 -22.34 36.75 41.43
N LEU A 154 -21.57 36.64 42.52
CA LEU A 154 -22.04 36.92 43.88
C LEU A 154 -22.39 38.41 44.07
N ARG A 155 -21.50 39.32 43.67
CA ARG A 155 -21.74 40.78 43.76
C ARG A 155 -22.91 41.24 42.89
N LYS A 156 -23.09 40.64 41.70
CA LYS A 156 -24.24 40.91 40.82
C LYS A 156 -25.59 40.54 41.46
N ARG A 157 -25.58 39.61 42.42
CA ARG A 157 -26.77 39.24 43.23
C ARG A 157 -26.84 39.99 44.58
N GLY A 158 -25.99 41.01 44.78
CA GLY A 158 -25.96 41.81 46.00
C GLY A 158 -25.39 41.07 47.22
N ILE A 159 -24.66 39.98 47.01
CA ILE A 159 -24.05 39.19 48.09
C ILE A 159 -22.54 39.49 48.08
N ASP A 160 -22.05 40.23 49.06
CA ASP A 160 -20.61 40.43 49.20
C ASP A 160 -19.97 39.24 49.95
N PRO A 161 -19.08 38.46 49.30
CA PRO A 161 -18.40 37.33 49.95
C PRO A 161 -17.51 37.71 51.13
N PHE A 162 -17.20 39.00 51.35
CA PHE A 162 -16.21 39.43 52.33
C PHE A 162 -16.74 40.27 53.49
N GLU A 163 -17.99 40.77 53.43
CA GLU A 163 -18.58 41.57 54.51
C GLU A 163 -18.63 40.87 55.88
N ARG A 164 -18.69 39.53 55.90
CA ARG A 164 -18.74 38.76 57.15
C ARG A 164 -17.37 38.47 57.76
N ALA A 165 -16.28 38.68 57.03
CA ALA A 165 -14.93 38.51 57.55
C ALA A 165 -14.48 39.74 58.36
N THR A 166 -15.01 40.93 58.05
CA THR A 166 -14.66 42.20 58.69
C THR A 166 -15.24 42.39 60.10
N MET A 167 -16.13 41.50 60.58
CA MET A 167 -16.71 41.56 61.93
C MET A 167 -15.94 40.74 62.99
N LEU A 168 -14.84 40.07 62.62
CA LEU A 168 -14.03 39.24 63.55
C LEU A 168 -12.53 39.58 63.55
N GLU A 169 -12.15 40.73 62.98
CA GLU A 169 -10.76 41.19 62.92
C GLU A 169 -10.67 42.65 63.37
N LEU A 170 -11.01 42.89 64.63
CA LEU A 170 -10.62 44.09 65.35
C LEU A 170 -9.88 43.64 66.60
N VAL A 171 -8.68 44.21 66.79
CA VAL A 171 -7.70 44.01 67.88
C VAL A 171 -6.57 43.02 67.53
N VAL A 172 -5.42 43.55 67.11
CA VAL A 172 -4.04 43.39 67.68
C VAL A 172 -3.10 44.34 66.91
N PRO A 173 -2.09 44.99 67.56
CA PRO A 173 -1.40 46.16 67.03
C PRO A 173 -0.13 45.80 66.24
N ASP A 174 0.25 46.68 65.31
CA ASP A 174 1.56 46.65 64.66
C ASP A 174 2.40 47.86 65.07
N ALA A 175 3.61 47.57 65.51
CA ALA A 175 4.63 48.54 65.85
C ALA A 175 5.58 48.72 64.66
N ARG A 176 5.74 49.96 64.17
CA ARG A 176 7.02 50.70 64.07
C ARG A 176 6.97 51.87 63.06
N ARG A 177 7.60 52.96 63.51
CA ARG A 177 8.11 54.20 62.82
C ARG A 177 7.08 55.35 62.71
N SER A 178 7.15 56.33 63.62
CA SER A 178 7.94 57.60 63.53
C SER A 178 7.31 58.56 62.52
N ALA A 179 6.88 59.81 62.80
CA ALA A 179 7.13 60.73 63.90
C ALA A 179 6.03 61.82 63.96
N ASP A 180 6.04 62.55 65.08
CA ASP A 180 5.50 63.88 65.37
C ASP A 180 4.02 64.12 65.79
N ALA A 181 3.94 64.88 66.90
CA ALA A 181 2.84 65.62 67.51
C ALA A 181 1.87 64.90 68.47
N ALA A 182 2.08 65.15 69.78
CA ALA A 182 1.13 65.02 70.89
C ALA A 182 0.09 66.19 70.88
N PRO A 183 -0.97 66.25 71.73
CA PRO A 183 -1.18 65.48 72.97
C PRO A 183 -2.64 65.05 73.35
N ASP A 184 -2.68 64.24 74.42
CA ASP A 184 -3.61 64.26 75.57
C ASP A 184 -4.85 63.32 75.68
N LYS A 185 -4.72 62.39 76.67
CA LYS A 185 -5.71 61.69 77.54
C LYS A 185 -6.63 60.64 76.87
N VAL A 186 -6.85 59.44 77.44
CA VAL A 186 -7.30 59.11 78.80
C VAL A 186 -6.81 57.70 79.23
N GLN A 187 -6.45 57.56 80.51
CA GLN A 187 -6.05 56.32 81.20
C GLN A 187 -7.27 55.51 81.70
N LEU A 188 -7.25 54.17 81.52
CA LEU A 188 -8.07 53.21 82.28
C LEU A 188 -7.32 51.85 82.44
N PRO A 189 -7.67 51.04 83.47
CA PRO A 189 -6.69 50.38 84.35
C PRO A 189 -6.24 48.98 83.95
N GLN A 190 -5.02 48.63 84.38
CA GLN A 190 -4.41 47.31 84.30
C GLN A 190 -5.13 46.29 85.20
N THR A 191 -5.45 45.13 84.64
CA THR A 191 -5.93 43.97 85.40
C THR A 191 -4.74 43.28 86.08
N VAL A 192 -4.78 43.31 87.41
CA VAL A 192 -3.78 42.71 88.30
C VAL A 192 -3.93 41.18 88.29
N ALA A 193 -2.82 40.47 88.13
CA ALA A 193 -2.73 39.01 88.28
C ALA A 193 -3.05 38.61 89.74
N ARG A 194 -3.95 37.65 89.92
CA ARG A 194 -4.30 37.13 91.25
C ARG A 194 -3.29 36.10 91.74
N ASP A 195 -2.90 36.29 92.99
CA ASP A 195 -2.03 35.43 93.79
C ASP A 195 -2.55 34.01 94.00
N LYS A 196 -1.58 33.11 94.17
CA LYS A 196 -1.75 31.69 94.53
C LYS A 196 -2.18 31.56 95.99
N LEU A 197 -3.24 30.79 96.23
CA LEU A 197 -3.64 30.29 97.56
C LEU A 197 -3.29 28.79 97.68
N PRO A 198 -3.01 28.28 98.89
CA PRO A 198 -2.49 26.92 99.09
C PRO A 198 -3.60 25.87 98.89
N ALA A 199 -3.26 24.80 98.17
CA ALA A 199 -4.17 23.69 97.87
C ALA A 199 -4.45 22.84 99.10
N THR A 200 -5.73 22.64 99.38
CA THR A 200 -6.27 21.62 100.29
C THR A 200 -5.88 20.22 99.79
N GLU A 201 -5.58 19.29 100.69
CA GLU A 201 -5.00 17.94 100.44
C GLU A 201 -5.81 17.01 99.51
N THR A 202 -6.94 17.45 98.96
CA THR A 202 -7.77 16.68 98.02
C THR A 202 -7.40 16.89 96.54
N ASP A 203 -6.57 17.87 96.19
CA ASP A 203 -6.15 18.11 94.80
C ASP A 203 -4.90 17.33 94.37
N ARG A 204 -4.05 16.88 95.32
CA ARG A 204 -2.90 16.00 95.01
C ARG A 204 -3.36 14.68 94.34
N PHE A 205 -4.42 14.06 94.86
CA PHE A 205 -4.95 12.81 94.30
C PHE A 205 -5.66 12.98 92.95
N ARG A 206 -6.19 14.17 92.63
CA ARG A 206 -6.85 14.48 91.36
C ARG A 206 -5.85 14.88 90.28
N HIS A 207 -4.83 15.68 90.63
CA HIS A 207 -3.72 16.00 89.74
C HIS A 207 -2.84 14.79 89.43
N GLU A 208 -2.62 13.88 90.39
CA GLU A 208 -1.93 12.60 90.12
C GLU A 208 -2.73 11.68 89.19
N ARG A 209 -4.07 11.60 89.30
CA ARG A 209 -4.89 10.82 88.36
C ARG A 209 -5.00 11.45 86.96
N GLY A 210 -5.03 12.79 86.88
CA GLY A 210 -5.02 13.51 85.61
C GLY A 210 -3.70 13.39 84.85
N ALA A 211 -2.58 13.55 85.56
CA ALA A 211 -1.24 13.37 85.01
C ALA A 211 -1.00 11.91 84.57
N ARG A 212 -1.42 10.92 85.36
CA ARG A 212 -1.36 9.50 84.97
C ARG A 212 -2.20 9.19 83.72
N ARG A 213 -3.40 9.76 83.58
CA ARG A 213 -4.22 9.60 82.36
C ARG A 213 -3.58 10.24 81.13
N THR A 214 -2.95 11.42 81.25
CA THR A 214 -2.24 12.03 80.11
C THR A 214 -1.00 11.25 79.72
N ASP A 215 -0.27 10.70 80.69
CA ASP A 215 0.89 9.85 80.45
C ASP A 215 0.48 8.50 79.82
N GLU A 216 -0.64 7.92 80.25
CA GLU A 216 -1.25 6.72 79.66
C GLU A 216 -1.74 6.99 78.23
N ILE A 217 -2.40 8.13 77.96
CA ILE A 217 -2.84 8.51 76.60
C ILE A 217 -1.62 8.75 75.70
N GLN A 218 -0.57 9.40 76.19
CA GLN A 218 0.68 9.58 75.44
C GLN A 218 1.39 8.24 75.20
N ALA A 219 1.38 7.32 76.16
CA ALA A 219 1.92 5.97 76.00
C ALA A 219 1.15 5.18 74.93
N ILE A 220 -0.18 5.26 74.93
CA ILE A 220 -1.06 4.64 73.91
C ILE A 220 -0.81 5.27 72.53
N GLN A 221 -0.71 6.60 72.44
CA GLN A 221 -0.40 7.27 71.17
C GLN A 221 0.99 6.90 70.64
N ARG A 222 2.00 6.82 71.51
CA ARG A 222 3.36 6.36 71.14
C ARG A 222 3.35 4.91 70.69
N ASP A 223 2.56 4.03 71.30
CA ASP A 223 2.43 2.63 70.88
C ASP A 223 1.68 2.50 69.55
N ILE A 224 0.58 3.23 69.35
CA ILE A 224 -0.13 3.30 68.05
C ILE A 224 0.80 3.83 66.95
N ALA A 225 1.57 4.88 67.23
CA ALA A 225 2.56 5.42 66.30
C ALA A 225 3.68 4.41 65.99
N LYS A 226 4.20 3.69 66.99
CA LYS A 226 5.20 2.61 66.80
C LYS A 226 4.65 1.47 65.95
N ARG A 227 3.42 1.01 66.21
CA ARG A 227 2.75 -0.05 65.42
C ARG A 227 2.46 0.40 63.99
N ARG A 228 2.00 1.64 63.77
CA ARG A 228 1.81 2.22 62.44
C ARG A 228 3.13 2.36 61.69
N ARG A 229 4.19 2.85 62.33
CA ARG A 229 5.54 2.94 61.74
C ARG A 229 6.07 1.56 61.34
N ARG A 230 5.91 0.53 62.19
CA ARG A 230 6.28 -0.85 61.86
C ARG A 230 5.48 -1.40 60.67
N LYS A 231 4.16 -1.17 60.63
CA LYS A 231 3.31 -1.59 59.50
C LYS A 231 3.65 -0.87 58.19
N LEU A 232 3.90 0.44 58.23
CA LEU A 232 4.37 1.23 57.09
C LEU A 232 5.77 0.81 56.64
N ALA A 233 6.69 0.54 57.57
CA ALA A 233 8.02 0.02 57.28
C ALA A 233 7.95 -1.36 56.60
N LEU A 234 7.06 -2.25 57.06
CA LEU A 234 6.85 -3.55 56.43
C LEU A 234 6.19 -3.43 55.05
N LEU A 235 5.24 -2.52 54.86
CA LEU A 235 4.62 -2.25 53.56
C LEU A 235 5.63 -1.65 52.57
N THR A 236 6.42 -0.66 53.01
CA THR A 236 7.47 -0.06 52.17
C THR A 236 8.58 -1.05 51.86
N ALA A 237 8.99 -1.90 52.80
CA ALA A 237 9.95 -2.98 52.53
C ALA A 237 9.39 -4.00 51.52
N ARG A 238 8.11 -4.38 51.66
CA ARG A 238 7.45 -5.29 50.70
C ARG A 238 7.34 -4.65 49.32
N LEU A 239 6.94 -3.38 49.23
CA LEU A 239 6.88 -2.63 47.98
C LEU A 239 8.27 -2.48 47.36
N ALA A 240 9.29 -2.17 48.16
CA ALA A 240 10.66 -2.05 47.69
C ALA A 240 11.18 -3.38 47.14
N PHE A 241 10.86 -4.50 47.77
CA PHE A 241 11.30 -5.82 47.31
C PHE A 241 10.55 -6.31 46.06
N PHE A 242 9.23 -6.15 45.99
CA PHE A 242 8.42 -6.67 44.88
C PHE A 242 8.26 -5.71 43.70
N VAL A 243 8.49 -4.42 43.90
CA VAL A 243 8.38 -3.40 42.85
C VAL A 243 9.72 -2.73 42.62
N ALA A 244 10.28 -2.05 43.63
CA ALA A 244 11.49 -1.24 43.40
C ALA A 244 12.71 -2.08 42.96
N LEU A 245 12.92 -3.27 43.56
CA LEU A 245 14.03 -4.15 43.23
C LEU A 245 13.98 -4.66 41.78
N PRO A 246 12.91 -5.32 41.30
CA PRO A 246 12.86 -5.75 39.89
C PRO A 246 12.89 -4.58 38.92
N THR A 247 12.37 -3.40 39.29
CA THR A 247 12.48 -2.19 38.45
C THR A 247 13.90 -1.65 38.37
N LEU A 248 14.65 -1.73 39.47
CA LEU A 248 16.04 -1.30 39.52
C LEU A 248 16.93 -2.27 38.73
N ILE A 249 16.62 -3.57 38.77
CA ILE A 249 17.26 -4.58 37.91
C ILE A 249 16.96 -4.29 36.43
N ALA A 250 15.70 -4.06 36.08
CA ALA A 250 15.32 -3.70 34.71
C ALA A 250 16.01 -2.40 34.25
N GLY A 251 16.09 -1.40 35.13
CA GLY A 251 16.79 -0.16 34.83
C GLY A 251 18.28 -0.32 34.69
N TYR A 252 18.91 -1.12 35.55
CA TYR A 252 20.31 -1.45 35.36
C TYR A 252 20.55 -2.13 34.01
N TYR A 253 19.67 -3.05 33.60
CA TYR A 253 19.74 -3.68 32.28
C TYR A 253 19.62 -2.65 31.15
N TYR A 254 18.54 -1.88 31.08
CA TYR A 254 18.32 -0.94 29.97
C TYR A 254 19.34 0.21 29.89
N PHE A 255 19.93 0.65 31.00
CA PHE A 255 20.89 1.75 31.01
C PHE A 255 22.36 1.31 30.89
N LYS A 256 22.71 0.06 31.23
CA LYS A 256 24.11 -0.38 31.31
C LYS A 256 24.43 -1.64 30.51
N VAL A 257 23.45 -2.51 30.24
CA VAL A 257 23.69 -3.81 29.61
C VAL A 257 23.10 -3.87 28.20
N ALA A 258 21.91 -3.31 28.00
CA ALA A 258 21.21 -3.37 26.73
C ALA A 258 22.00 -2.67 25.62
N THR A 259 22.10 -3.33 24.47
CA THR A 259 22.83 -2.80 23.31
C THR A 259 22.06 -1.66 22.67
N PRO A 260 22.72 -0.53 22.35
CA PRO A 260 22.09 0.54 21.58
C PRO A 260 21.77 0.06 20.16
N MET A 261 20.53 0.23 19.75
CA MET A 261 20.03 -0.14 18.43
C MET A 261 19.56 1.11 17.68
N TYR A 262 19.89 1.17 16.40
CA TYR A 262 19.71 2.30 15.50
C TYR A 262 18.66 1.95 14.46
N ALA A 263 17.62 2.76 14.35
CA ALA A 263 16.54 2.57 13.39
C ALA A 263 16.71 3.50 12.19
N THR A 264 16.89 2.94 11.00
CA THR A 264 16.82 3.68 9.74
C THR A 264 15.40 3.61 9.19
N GLN A 265 14.80 4.78 8.98
CA GLN A 265 13.46 4.91 8.41
C GLN A 265 13.54 5.27 6.93
N THR A 266 12.74 4.58 6.13
CA THR A 266 12.62 4.78 4.69
C THR A 266 11.14 4.79 4.33
N GLU A 267 10.77 5.67 3.42
CA GLU A 267 9.43 5.71 2.86
C GLU A 267 9.53 5.70 1.34
N PHE A 268 8.75 4.84 0.68
CA PHE A 268 8.74 4.76 -0.77
C PHE A 268 7.34 4.49 -1.32
N VAL A 269 7.15 4.89 -2.58
CA VAL A 269 5.90 4.71 -3.33
C VAL A 269 6.21 3.97 -4.61
N ILE A 270 5.37 2.99 -4.94
CA ILE A 270 5.40 2.33 -6.24
C ILE A 270 4.47 3.12 -7.16
N GLN A 271 5.06 3.82 -8.12
CA GLN A 271 4.29 4.61 -9.08
C GLN A 271 4.08 3.82 -10.35
N GLN A 272 2.85 3.83 -10.85
CA GLN A 272 2.56 3.38 -12.20
C GLN A 272 2.62 4.60 -13.12
N ALA A 273 3.45 4.58 -14.17
CA ALA A 273 3.42 5.63 -15.18
C ALA A 273 2.06 5.53 -15.90
N GLU A 274 1.19 6.51 -15.67
CA GLU A 274 -0.12 6.57 -16.30
C GLU A 274 0.03 6.64 -17.82
N ALA A 275 -0.79 5.85 -18.52
CA ALA A 275 -0.96 6.00 -19.94
C ALA A 275 -1.66 7.34 -20.21
N SER A 276 -0.90 8.38 -20.49
CA SER A 276 -1.41 9.71 -20.89
C SER A 276 -2.09 9.71 -22.27
N GLY A 277 -2.74 8.61 -22.68
CA GLY A 277 -3.25 8.43 -24.05
C GLY A 277 -4.48 7.52 -24.22
N GLY A 278 -5.09 7.00 -23.15
CA GLY A 278 -6.29 6.15 -23.25
C GLY A 278 -7.59 6.94 -23.05
N GLY A 279 -8.06 7.65 -24.08
CA GLY A 279 -9.30 8.46 -24.05
C GLY A 279 -10.61 7.68 -23.93
N GLY A 280 -10.68 6.66 -23.08
CA GLY A 280 -11.87 5.84 -22.84
C GLY A 280 -12.17 5.66 -21.35
N LEU A 281 -13.43 5.29 -21.05
CA LEU A 281 -13.93 5.02 -19.69
C LEU A 281 -13.11 3.98 -18.88
N GLY A 282 -12.27 3.18 -19.54
CA GLY A 282 -11.32 2.26 -18.90
C GLY A 282 -10.07 2.92 -18.30
N GLY A 283 -9.66 4.09 -18.80
CA GLY A 283 -8.52 4.84 -18.26
C GLY A 283 -8.80 5.46 -16.88
N LEU A 284 -10.09 5.67 -16.55
CA LEU A 284 -10.49 6.22 -15.25
C LEU A 284 -10.24 5.25 -14.10
N PHE A 285 -10.13 3.93 -14.35
CA PHE A 285 -9.89 2.91 -13.33
C PHE A 285 -8.42 2.52 -13.18
N SER A 286 -7.62 2.59 -14.26
CA SER A 286 -6.20 2.19 -14.23
C SER A 286 -5.29 3.16 -13.48
N GLY A 287 -5.71 4.41 -13.29
CA GLY A 287 -5.02 5.41 -12.45
C GLY A 287 -5.49 5.45 -10.99
N THR A 288 -6.49 4.64 -10.62
CA THR A 288 -6.97 4.62 -9.23
C THR A 288 -5.98 3.88 -8.34
N GLY A 289 -5.71 4.43 -7.14
CA GLY A 289 -4.77 3.86 -6.16
C GLY A 289 -5.06 2.41 -5.72
N PHE A 290 -6.14 1.80 -6.19
CA PHE A 290 -6.43 0.38 -5.99
C PHE A 290 -5.50 -0.54 -6.79
N ALA A 291 -5.06 -0.16 -8.00
CA ALA A 291 -4.17 -1.00 -8.82
C ALA A 291 -2.72 -1.01 -8.26
N THR A 292 -2.20 0.16 -7.87
CA THR A 292 -0.88 0.30 -7.24
C THR A 292 -0.83 -0.29 -5.82
N SER A 293 -1.99 -0.44 -5.17
CA SER A 293 -2.06 -1.08 -3.84
C SER A 293 -1.64 -2.55 -3.86
N GLN A 294 -1.95 -3.31 -4.92
CA GLN A 294 -1.58 -4.72 -5.00
C GLN A 294 -0.07 -4.92 -5.10
N ASP A 295 0.60 -4.07 -5.89
CA ASP A 295 2.06 -4.11 -6.05
C ASP A 295 2.75 -3.76 -4.73
N SER A 296 2.26 -2.74 -4.02
CA SER A 296 2.79 -2.33 -2.71
C SER A 296 2.64 -3.42 -1.65
N ILE A 297 1.49 -4.09 -1.61
CA ILE A 297 1.24 -5.23 -0.71
C ILE A 297 2.12 -6.44 -1.09
N ALA A 298 2.33 -6.70 -2.38
CA ALA A 298 3.18 -7.80 -2.83
C ALA A 298 4.65 -7.57 -2.47
N VAL A 299 5.15 -6.34 -2.61
CA VAL A 299 6.50 -5.94 -2.19
C VAL A 299 6.64 -6.04 -0.68
N GLN A 300 5.68 -5.52 0.10
CA GLN A 300 5.69 -5.66 1.56
C GLN A 300 5.79 -7.14 1.97
N SER A 301 4.94 -7.99 1.38
CA SER A 301 4.91 -9.44 1.69
C SER A 301 6.23 -10.13 1.31
N TYR A 302 6.89 -9.67 0.24
CA TYR A 302 8.18 -10.18 -0.17
C TYR A 302 9.30 -9.75 0.80
N LEU A 303 9.36 -8.46 1.16
CA LEU A 303 10.38 -7.95 2.08
C LEU A 303 10.24 -8.56 3.49
N MET A 304 9.03 -8.89 3.93
CA MET A 304 8.79 -9.61 5.19
C MET A 304 9.05 -11.12 5.09
N SER A 305 9.36 -11.65 3.90
CA SER A 305 9.51 -13.09 3.71
C SER A 305 10.89 -13.61 4.10
N ARG A 306 10.98 -14.93 4.34
CA ARG A 306 12.25 -15.64 4.53
C ARG A 306 13.21 -15.45 3.36
N ASP A 307 12.68 -15.26 2.15
CA ASP A 307 13.48 -15.09 0.93
C ASP A 307 14.29 -13.78 0.99
N ALA A 308 13.65 -12.67 1.38
CA ALA A 308 14.33 -11.40 1.58
C ALA A 308 15.37 -11.46 2.71
N MET A 309 15.06 -12.14 3.82
CA MET A 309 16.02 -12.35 4.91
C MET A 309 17.24 -13.17 4.46
N MET A 310 17.03 -14.29 3.77
CA MET A 310 18.12 -15.13 3.27
C MET A 310 19.02 -14.34 2.32
N ARG A 311 18.42 -13.56 1.42
CA ARG A 311 19.15 -12.71 0.50
C ARG A 311 19.93 -11.61 1.21
N LEU A 312 19.32 -10.94 2.18
CA LEU A 312 20.00 -9.94 3.00
C LEU A 312 21.18 -10.57 3.79
N ASN A 313 21.01 -11.81 4.24
CA ASN A 313 22.09 -12.55 4.88
C ASN A 313 23.24 -12.89 3.92
N GLU A 314 22.93 -13.24 2.67
CA GLU A 314 23.95 -13.53 1.64
C GLU A 314 24.70 -12.26 1.19
N ASP A 315 24.01 -11.13 1.07
CA ASP A 315 24.59 -9.90 0.52
C ASP A 315 25.24 -8.98 1.58
N ALA A 316 24.79 -9.05 2.83
CA ALA A 316 25.19 -8.12 3.90
C ALA A 316 25.38 -8.81 5.28
N ASP A 317 25.54 -10.14 5.30
CA ASP A 317 25.91 -10.90 6.49
C ASP A 317 25.00 -10.66 7.71
N PHE A 318 23.69 -10.54 7.49
CA PHE A 318 22.67 -10.28 8.52
C PHE A 318 22.85 -11.10 9.80
N ARG A 319 22.99 -12.42 9.69
CA ARG A 319 23.18 -13.32 10.83
C ARG A 319 24.48 -13.01 11.59
N ALA A 320 25.56 -12.75 10.86
CA ALA A 320 26.87 -12.50 11.47
C ALA A 320 26.85 -11.21 12.29
N HIS A 321 26.19 -10.16 11.78
CA HIS A 321 26.01 -8.90 12.51
C HIS A 321 25.33 -9.11 13.85
N PHE A 322 24.20 -9.82 13.87
CA PHE A 322 23.44 -10.08 15.11
C PHE A 322 24.06 -11.14 16.03
N SER A 323 25.12 -11.83 15.59
CA SER A 323 25.86 -12.81 16.40
C SER A 323 27.09 -12.19 17.10
N GLN A 324 27.36 -10.89 16.91
CA GLN A 324 28.54 -10.21 17.45
C GLN A 324 28.53 -10.12 18.99
N ASP A 325 29.73 -10.17 19.58
CA ASP A 325 29.90 -10.27 21.03
C ASP A 325 29.45 -9.03 21.84
N PHE A 326 29.41 -7.86 21.22
CA PHE A 326 28.96 -6.63 21.90
C PHE A 326 27.43 -6.51 21.97
N ILE A 327 26.70 -7.38 21.27
CA ILE A 327 25.24 -7.47 21.37
C ILE A 327 24.91 -8.20 22.66
N ASP A 328 23.92 -7.68 23.40
CA ASP A 328 23.57 -8.22 24.70
C ASP A 328 23.14 -9.69 24.60
N PRO A 329 23.35 -10.52 25.64
CA PRO A 329 23.07 -11.95 25.56
C PRO A 329 21.58 -12.31 25.36
N ILE A 330 20.67 -11.36 25.51
CA ILE A 330 19.22 -11.58 25.39
C ILE A 330 18.78 -11.38 23.93
N GLN A 331 19.34 -10.39 23.24
CA GLN A 331 19.05 -10.04 21.85
C GLN A 331 20.04 -10.68 20.87
N ARG A 332 21.20 -11.14 21.34
CA ARG A 332 22.24 -11.74 20.51
C ARG A 332 21.79 -13.07 19.94
N LEU A 333 21.98 -13.22 18.64
CA LEU A 333 21.74 -14.46 17.92
C LEU A 333 22.88 -15.45 18.21
N PRO A 334 22.60 -16.74 18.53
CA PRO A 334 23.65 -17.75 18.66
C PRO A 334 24.44 -17.91 17.36
N GLU A 335 25.76 -18.14 17.43
CA GLU A 335 26.58 -18.36 16.23
C GLU A 335 26.09 -19.55 15.40
N ASP A 336 25.53 -20.58 16.04
CA ASP A 336 24.94 -21.78 15.44
C ASP A 336 23.42 -21.69 15.23
N ALA A 337 22.85 -20.48 15.28
CA ALA A 337 21.42 -20.25 15.12
C ALA A 337 20.81 -20.94 13.89
N SER A 338 19.59 -21.44 14.04
CA SER A 338 18.84 -21.98 12.92
C SER A 338 18.32 -20.87 12.00
N MET A 339 17.93 -21.22 10.78
CA MET A 339 17.34 -20.25 9.86
C MET A 339 16.04 -19.65 10.41
N GLU A 340 15.28 -20.43 11.18
CA GLU A 340 14.05 -19.95 11.82
C GLU A 340 14.32 -18.96 12.97
N GLN A 341 15.41 -19.15 13.72
CA GLN A 341 15.82 -18.18 14.74
C GLN A 341 16.32 -16.87 14.11
N THR A 342 17.05 -16.98 13.01
CA THR A 342 17.51 -15.81 12.23
C THR A 342 16.33 -15.05 11.66
N TYR A 343 15.32 -15.77 11.14
CA TYR A 343 14.10 -15.17 10.63
C TYR A 343 13.24 -14.52 11.72
N ALA A 344 13.12 -15.12 12.91
CA ALA A 344 12.43 -14.49 14.03
C ALA A 344 13.10 -13.17 14.44
N MET A 345 14.44 -13.14 14.46
CA MET A 345 15.18 -11.90 14.68
C MET A 345 14.92 -10.87 13.57
N TYR A 346 14.87 -11.30 12.32
CA TYR A 346 14.55 -10.44 11.18
C TYR A 346 13.15 -9.82 11.28
N GLU A 347 12.13 -10.58 11.69
CA GLU A 347 10.78 -10.05 11.93
C GLU A 347 10.75 -9.00 13.06
N ASP A 348 11.62 -9.13 14.06
CA ASP A 348 11.72 -8.17 15.18
C ASP A 348 12.48 -6.88 14.79
N VAL A 349 13.39 -6.92 13.80
CA VAL A 349 14.23 -5.77 13.43
C VAL A 349 13.87 -5.10 12.10
N VAL A 350 13.07 -5.75 11.25
CA VAL A 350 12.61 -5.19 9.97
C VAL A 350 11.09 -5.04 10.01
N GLU A 351 10.63 -3.82 10.29
CA GLU A 351 9.21 -3.50 10.34
C GLU A 351 8.79 -2.78 9.05
N ILE A 352 7.75 -3.29 8.38
CA ILE A 352 7.26 -2.75 7.11
C ILE A 352 5.74 -2.60 7.15
N GLY A 353 5.26 -1.38 6.96
CA GLY A 353 3.84 -1.04 6.93
C GLY A 353 3.44 -0.36 5.63
N TYR A 354 2.28 -0.75 5.08
CA TYR A 354 1.64 -0.05 3.96
C TYR A 354 0.51 0.83 4.46
N ASP A 355 0.53 2.12 4.12
CA ASP A 355 -0.59 3.04 4.35
C ASP A 355 -1.46 3.13 3.09
N PRO A 356 -2.67 2.55 3.07
CA PRO A 356 -3.55 2.58 1.91
C PRO A 356 -4.12 3.97 1.60
N THR A 357 -4.06 4.91 2.54
CA THR A 357 -4.55 6.28 2.37
C THR A 357 -3.55 7.12 1.59
N GLU A 358 -2.28 6.98 1.92
CA GLU A 358 -1.17 7.72 1.30
C GLU A 358 -0.54 6.96 0.12
N GLY A 359 -0.75 5.63 0.03
CA GLY A 359 -0.12 4.76 -0.96
C GLY A 359 1.39 4.58 -0.72
N ILE A 360 1.85 4.83 0.51
CA ILE A 360 3.26 4.82 0.90
C ILE A 360 3.56 3.53 1.66
N VAL A 361 4.70 2.91 1.35
CA VAL A 361 5.30 1.84 2.17
C VAL A 361 6.33 2.50 3.09
N LYS A 362 6.13 2.34 4.40
CA LYS A 362 7.03 2.79 5.46
C LYS A 362 7.82 1.58 5.95
N MET A 363 9.13 1.70 5.95
CA MET A 363 10.05 0.65 6.37
C MET A 363 10.99 1.19 7.44
N GLU A 364 11.06 0.47 8.56
CA GLU A 364 12.00 0.71 9.65
C GLU A 364 12.93 -0.49 9.76
N VAL A 365 14.23 -0.24 9.67
CA VAL A 365 15.26 -1.28 9.77
C VAL A 365 16.16 -0.96 10.95
N ILE A 366 16.21 -1.89 11.90
CA ILE A 366 16.91 -1.74 13.16
C ILE A 366 18.21 -2.55 13.10
N ALA A 367 19.33 -1.94 13.50
CA ALA A 367 20.59 -2.67 13.66
C ALA A 367 21.43 -2.09 14.80
N ALA A 368 22.37 -2.88 15.32
CA ALA A 368 23.26 -2.44 16.41
C ALA A 368 24.31 -1.39 16.00
N ASP A 369 24.45 -1.13 14.69
CA ASP A 369 25.32 -0.10 14.13
C ASP A 369 24.53 0.80 13.17
N PRO A 370 24.71 2.14 13.22
CA PRO A 370 23.94 3.06 12.40
C PRO A 370 24.21 2.89 10.90
N GLN A 371 25.45 2.60 10.49
CA GLN A 371 25.78 2.40 9.08
C GLN A 371 25.20 1.09 8.56
N THR A 372 25.27 0.03 9.37
CA THR A 372 24.63 -1.26 9.04
C THR A 372 23.12 -1.12 8.88
N SER A 373 22.44 -0.36 9.76
CA SER A 373 20.99 -0.15 9.63
C SER A 373 20.62 0.53 8.30
N ALA A 374 21.42 1.52 7.88
CA ALA A 374 21.23 2.22 6.62
C ALA A 374 21.62 1.36 5.41
N GLU A 375 22.61 0.50 5.54
CA GLU A 375 22.97 -0.47 4.49
C GLU A 375 21.85 -1.50 4.29
N TYR A 376 21.35 -2.11 5.36
CA TYR A 376 20.25 -3.08 5.26
C TYR A 376 19.01 -2.44 4.64
N SER A 377 18.66 -1.21 5.04
CA SER A 377 17.57 -0.47 4.41
C SER A 377 17.79 -0.26 2.92
N ARG A 378 19.00 0.13 2.47
CA ARG A 378 19.33 0.25 1.04
C ARG A 378 19.18 -1.07 0.29
N ARG A 379 19.73 -2.17 0.83
CA ARG A 379 19.63 -3.50 0.22
C ARG A 379 18.18 -3.95 0.07
N LEU A 380 17.35 -3.73 1.09
CA LEU A 380 15.93 -4.08 1.04
C LEU A 380 15.16 -3.23 0.00
N ILE A 381 15.51 -1.95 -0.17
CA ILE A 381 14.96 -1.12 -1.26
C ILE A 381 15.38 -1.68 -2.62
N ASP A 382 16.65 -2.05 -2.81
CA ASP A 382 17.13 -2.62 -4.07
C ASP A 382 16.37 -3.91 -4.40
N TYR A 383 16.14 -4.77 -3.40
CA TYR A 383 15.34 -5.99 -3.58
C TYR A 383 13.88 -5.69 -3.92
N ALA A 384 13.31 -4.62 -3.34
CA ALA A 384 11.96 -4.16 -3.65
C ALA A 384 11.86 -3.68 -5.10
N GLU A 385 12.82 -2.88 -5.56
CA GLU A 385 12.90 -2.40 -6.94
C GLU A 385 13.00 -3.56 -7.92
N GLU A 386 13.95 -4.48 -7.71
CA GLU A 386 14.08 -5.68 -8.54
C GLU A 386 12.81 -6.54 -8.54
N ARG A 387 12.10 -6.64 -7.41
CA ARG A 387 10.86 -7.42 -7.33
C ARG A 387 9.77 -6.81 -8.20
N VAL A 388 9.62 -5.49 -8.18
CA VAL A 388 8.67 -4.74 -9.02
C VAL A 388 9.04 -4.87 -10.50
N ASP A 389 10.33 -4.78 -10.82
CA ASP A 389 10.83 -4.91 -12.18
C ASP A 389 10.59 -6.32 -12.73
N ASN A 390 10.90 -7.36 -11.96
CA ASN A 390 10.70 -8.75 -12.38
C ASN A 390 9.21 -9.10 -12.63
N LEU A 391 8.31 -8.61 -11.78
CA LEU A 391 6.85 -8.77 -11.97
C LEU A 391 6.41 -8.20 -13.32
N THR A 392 7.00 -7.08 -13.71
CA THR A 392 6.63 -6.37 -14.93
C THR A 392 7.35 -6.94 -16.17
N GLN A 393 8.63 -7.27 -16.05
CA GLN A 393 9.46 -7.76 -17.16
C GLN A 393 9.02 -9.12 -17.67
N ARG A 394 8.67 -10.06 -16.78
CA ARG A 394 8.18 -11.39 -17.18
C ARG A 394 6.88 -11.28 -17.98
N LEU A 395 5.90 -10.53 -17.46
CA LEU A 395 4.62 -10.35 -18.13
C LEU A 395 4.77 -9.74 -19.53
N ARG A 396 5.67 -8.76 -19.68
CA ARG A 396 5.97 -8.14 -20.99
C ARG A 396 6.68 -9.09 -21.93
N GLY A 397 7.64 -9.87 -21.42
CA GLY A 397 8.35 -10.89 -22.20
C GLY A 397 7.37 -11.91 -22.78
N ASP A 398 6.46 -12.40 -21.94
CA ASP A 398 5.42 -13.36 -22.33
C ASP A 398 4.45 -12.75 -23.36
N GLN A 399 3.92 -11.55 -23.12
CA GLN A 399 3.03 -10.85 -24.06
C GLN A 399 3.69 -10.57 -25.42
N MET A 400 4.95 -10.13 -25.42
CA MET A 400 5.71 -9.91 -26.66
C MET A 400 5.97 -11.21 -27.41
N ALA A 401 6.32 -12.28 -26.70
CA ALA A 401 6.56 -13.60 -27.30
C ALA A 401 5.27 -14.15 -27.93
N ASP A 402 4.14 -14.05 -27.23
CA ASP A 402 2.83 -14.50 -27.71
C ASP A 402 2.34 -13.69 -28.92
N ALA A 403 2.50 -12.35 -28.88
CA ALA A 403 2.15 -11.49 -30.00
C ALA A 403 3.03 -11.76 -31.22
N ARG A 404 4.33 -12.04 -31.01
CA ARG A 404 5.26 -12.44 -32.07
C ARG A 404 4.87 -13.78 -32.69
N ALA A 405 4.61 -14.79 -31.87
CA ALA A 405 4.17 -16.10 -32.33
C ALA A 405 2.86 -16.02 -33.13
N SER A 406 1.90 -15.22 -32.65
CA SER A 406 0.62 -15.00 -33.34
C SER A 406 0.80 -14.31 -34.71
N PHE A 407 1.72 -13.35 -34.80
CA PHE A 407 2.08 -12.69 -36.06
C PHE A 407 2.75 -13.66 -37.04
N ASP A 408 3.77 -14.39 -36.60
CA ASP A 408 4.51 -15.33 -37.45
C ASP A 408 3.58 -16.46 -37.94
N GLU A 409 2.65 -16.93 -37.10
CA GLU A 409 1.62 -17.89 -37.49
C GLU A 409 0.62 -17.31 -38.52
N ALA A 410 0.18 -16.07 -38.33
CA ALA A 410 -0.74 -15.42 -39.26
C ALA A 410 -0.08 -15.15 -40.62
N GLU A 411 1.20 -14.75 -40.63
CA GLU A 411 2.01 -14.59 -41.83
C GLU A 411 2.14 -15.91 -42.59
N ALA A 412 2.52 -17.00 -41.90
CA ALA A 412 2.65 -18.31 -42.51
C ALA A 412 1.33 -18.80 -43.14
N LYS A 413 0.19 -18.59 -42.46
CA LYS A 413 -1.13 -18.95 -42.98
C LYS A 413 -1.55 -18.09 -44.17
N MET A 414 -1.20 -16.80 -44.18
CA MET A 414 -1.46 -15.91 -45.32
C MET A 414 -0.64 -16.33 -46.54
N LEU A 415 0.64 -16.65 -46.37
CA LEU A 415 1.49 -17.16 -47.45
C LEU A 415 0.99 -18.51 -47.98
N ALA A 416 0.53 -19.41 -47.11
CA ALA A 416 -0.07 -20.68 -47.54
C ALA A 416 -1.36 -20.47 -48.36
N ALA A 417 -2.23 -19.55 -47.94
CA ALA A 417 -3.43 -19.20 -48.70
C ALA A 417 -3.08 -18.55 -50.06
N GLN A 418 -2.06 -17.69 -50.10
CA GLN A 418 -1.56 -17.09 -51.34
C GLN A 418 -1.06 -18.16 -52.31
N ASN A 419 -0.23 -19.10 -51.84
CA ASN A 419 0.26 -20.21 -52.66
C ASN A 419 -0.89 -21.10 -53.16
N ARG A 420 -1.94 -21.32 -52.36
CA ARG A 420 -3.12 -22.08 -52.78
C ARG A 420 -3.88 -21.37 -53.90
N VAL A 421 -4.01 -20.05 -53.84
CA VAL A 421 -4.60 -19.25 -54.93
C VAL A 421 -3.76 -19.39 -56.20
N LEU A 422 -2.43 -19.26 -56.10
CA LEU A 422 -1.52 -19.42 -57.24
C LEU A 422 -1.61 -20.82 -57.87
N GLU A 423 -1.60 -21.87 -57.05
CA GLU A 423 -1.75 -23.27 -57.51
C GLU A 423 -3.09 -23.46 -58.25
N LEU A 424 -4.18 -22.89 -57.72
CA LEU A 424 -5.48 -22.97 -58.37
C LEU A 424 -5.55 -22.17 -59.66
N GLN A 425 -4.89 -21.01 -59.75
CA GLN A 425 -4.76 -20.24 -60.98
C GLN A 425 -3.95 -20.99 -62.05
N GLU A 426 -2.84 -21.62 -61.66
CA GLU A 426 -2.03 -22.47 -62.55
C GLU A 426 -2.83 -23.67 -63.08
N ARG A 427 -3.59 -24.35 -62.20
CA ARG A 427 -4.45 -25.49 -62.58
C ARG A 427 -5.63 -25.08 -63.45
N LEU A 428 -6.15 -23.87 -63.27
CA LEU A 428 -7.22 -23.34 -64.12
C LEU A 428 -6.73 -23.20 -65.56
N GLY A 429 -5.43 -22.93 -65.78
CA GLY A 429 -4.76 -22.99 -67.09
C GLY A 429 -5.27 -21.98 -68.14
N VAL A 430 -6.29 -21.21 -67.79
CA VAL A 430 -7.06 -20.30 -68.64
C VAL A 430 -7.20 -19.01 -67.84
N LEU A 431 -6.82 -17.87 -68.44
CA LEU A 431 -6.85 -16.57 -67.76
C LEU A 431 -8.27 -16.20 -67.26
N ASP A 432 -9.32 -16.66 -67.95
CA ASP A 432 -10.70 -16.41 -67.58
C ASP A 432 -11.64 -17.56 -68.06
N PRO A 433 -12.08 -18.49 -67.19
CA PRO A 433 -13.01 -19.56 -67.56
C PRO A 433 -14.39 -19.03 -67.97
N ALA A 434 -14.76 -17.80 -67.60
CA ALA A 434 -15.97 -17.17 -68.09
C ALA A 434 -15.80 -16.74 -69.55
N ALA A 435 -14.61 -16.28 -69.95
CA ALA A 435 -14.30 -15.97 -71.34
C ALA A 435 -14.30 -17.22 -72.23
N GLU A 436 -13.77 -18.35 -71.75
CA GLU A 436 -13.77 -19.61 -72.50
C GLU A 436 -15.17 -20.22 -72.61
N SER A 437 -15.95 -20.25 -71.52
CA SER A 437 -17.36 -20.67 -71.57
C SER A 437 -18.18 -19.77 -72.49
N GLY A 438 -17.90 -18.47 -72.50
CA GLY A 438 -18.50 -17.50 -73.44
C GLY A 438 -18.14 -17.79 -74.90
N SER A 439 -16.91 -18.22 -75.18
CA SER A 439 -16.47 -18.62 -76.53
C SER A 439 -17.23 -19.84 -77.05
N VAL A 440 -17.35 -20.90 -76.25
CA VAL A 440 -18.09 -22.12 -76.62
C VAL A 440 -19.58 -21.82 -76.84
N MET A 441 -20.19 -21.01 -75.97
CA MET A 441 -21.59 -20.58 -76.13
C MET A 441 -21.80 -19.73 -77.39
N GLY A 442 -20.83 -18.89 -77.75
CA GLY A 442 -20.81 -18.14 -79.01
C GLY A 442 -20.73 -19.06 -80.24
N GLN A 443 -19.92 -20.11 -80.18
CA GLN A 443 -19.84 -21.12 -81.25
C GLN A 443 -21.15 -21.89 -81.41
N ILE A 444 -21.78 -22.32 -80.30
CA ILE A 444 -23.09 -22.98 -80.34
C ILE A 444 -24.13 -22.07 -81.01
N THR A 445 -24.20 -20.81 -80.60
CA THR A 445 -25.16 -19.84 -81.17
C THR A 445 -24.96 -19.67 -82.68
N THR A 446 -23.70 -19.67 -83.12
CA THR A 446 -23.33 -19.58 -84.55
C THR A 446 -23.80 -20.82 -85.32
N PHE A 447 -23.48 -22.02 -84.83
CA PHE A 447 -23.87 -23.27 -85.50
C PHE A 447 -25.38 -23.53 -85.44
N GLU A 448 -26.07 -23.11 -84.37
CA GLU A 448 -27.54 -23.15 -84.32
C GLU A 448 -28.18 -22.26 -85.37
N THR A 449 -27.60 -21.09 -85.64
CA THR A 449 -28.10 -20.19 -86.68
C THR A 449 -27.95 -20.83 -88.06
N GLN A 450 -26.79 -21.42 -88.35
CA GLN A 450 -26.55 -22.17 -89.59
C GLN A 450 -27.47 -23.39 -89.71
N LEU A 451 -27.72 -24.11 -88.61
CA LEU A 451 -28.65 -25.25 -88.58
C LEU A 451 -30.07 -24.81 -88.95
N ARG A 452 -30.56 -23.70 -88.38
CA ARG A 452 -31.88 -23.15 -88.70
C ARG A 452 -31.98 -22.73 -90.17
N GLU A 453 -30.95 -22.07 -90.70
CA GLU A 453 -30.90 -21.70 -92.13
C GLU A 453 -31.04 -22.92 -93.03
N LYS A 454 -30.33 -24.01 -92.72
CA LYS A 454 -30.39 -25.26 -93.49
C LYS A 454 -31.71 -26.00 -93.34
N GLN A 455 -32.33 -25.95 -92.15
CA GLN A 455 -33.68 -26.49 -91.94
C GLN A 455 -34.73 -25.74 -92.76
N ILE A 456 -34.62 -24.41 -92.85
CA ILE A 456 -35.47 -23.58 -93.72
C ILE A 456 -35.22 -23.92 -95.18
N GLU A 457 -33.96 -24.08 -95.60
CA GLU A 457 -33.62 -24.51 -96.97
C GLU A 457 -34.28 -25.87 -97.30
N ARG A 458 -34.23 -26.84 -96.38
CA ARG A 458 -34.90 -28.14 -96.53
C ARG A 458 -36.42 -28.00 -96.71
N GLN A 459 -37.07 -27.19 -95.86
CA GLN A 459 -38.51 -26.94 -95.98
C GLN A 459 -38.86 -26.30 -97.32
N SER A 460 -38.02 -25.38 -97.83
CA SER A 460 -38.22 -24.77 -99.15
C SER A 460 -38.15 -25.79 -100.29
N ILE A 461 -37.25 -26.78 -100.20
CA ILE A 461 -37.13 -27.86 -101.19
C ILE A 461 -38.37 -28.77 -101.17
N LEU A 462 -38.87 -29.09 -99.98
CA LEU A 462 -40.06 -29.94 -99.78
C LEU A 462 -41.39 -29.26 -100.16
N ALA A 463 -41.44 -27.92 -100.17
CA ALA A 463 -42.62 -27.18 -100.62
C ALA A 463 -42.91 -27.34 -102.12
N ASN A 464 -41.98 -27.90 -102.89
CA ASN A 464 -42.14 -28.13 -104.33
C ASN A 464 -42.83 -29.47 -104.63
N ARG A 465 -43.74 -29.50 -105.62
CA ARG A 465 -44.54 -30.71 -105.95
C ARG A 465 -43.71 -31.93 -106.36
N ARG A 466 -42.50 -31.74 -106.87
CA ARG A 466 -41.53 -32.79 -107.20
C ARG A 466 -40.14 -32.37 -106.71
N PRO A 467 -39.78 -32.66 -105.45
CA PRO A 467 -38.52 -32.21 -104.87
C PRO A 467 -37.31 -32.92 -105.52
N ASN A 468 -36.21 -32.18 -105.69
CA ASN A 468 -34.95 -32.75 -106.18
C ASN A 468 -34.28 -33.56 -105.06
N GLN A 469 -34.30 -34.88 -105.22
CA GLN A 469 -33.79 -35.83 -104.21
C GLN A 469 -32.29 -35.68 -103.93
N ALA A 470 -31.48 -35.34 -104.92
CA ALA A 470 -30.03 -35.14 -104.72
C ALA A 470 -29.75 -33.88 -103.89
N ARG A 471 -30.50 -32.79 -104.13
CA ARG A 471 -30.37 -31.55 -103.36
C ARG A 471 -30.92 -31.72 -101.93
N LEU A 472 -32.03 -32.44 -101.78
CA LEU A 472 -32.61 -32.76 -100.47
C LEU A 472 -31.64 -33.57 -99.62
N ALA A 473 -31.04 -34.64 -100.17
CA ALA A 473 -30.07 -35.47 -99.47
C ALA A 473 -28.81 -34.69 -99.03
N GLY A 474 -28.34 -33.74 -99.86
CA GLY A 474 -27.22 -32.86 -99.52
C GLY A 474 -27.52 -31.98 -98.30
N VAL A 475 -28.66 -31.29 -98.30
CA VAL A 475 -29.10 -30.42 -97.19
C VAL A 475 -29.39 -31.24 -95.93
N GLU A 476 -29.99 -32.43 -96.05
CA GLU A 476 -30.20 -33.34 -94.91
C GLU A 476 -28.87 -33.79 -94.29
N GLY A 477 -27.86 -34.08 -95.11
CA GLY A 477 -26.51 -34.38 -94.62
C GLY A 477 -25.83 -33.20 -93.93
N GLU A 478 -26.04 -31.97 -94.40
CA GLU A 478 -25.55 -30.75 -93.74
C GLU A 478 -26.23 -30.50 -92.39
N ILE A 479 -27.56 -30.66 -92.32
CA ILE A 479 -28.32 -30.59 -91.07
C ILE A 479 -27.79 -31.62 -90.07
N GLN A 480 -27.60 -32.88 -90.48
CA GLN A 480 -27.07 -33.91 -89.59
C GLN A 480 -25.69 -33.58 -89.05
N ARG A 481 -24.78 -33.05 -89.89
CA ARG A 481 -23.44 -32.63 -89.45
C ARG A 481 -23.50 -31.44 -88.49
N LEU A 482 -24.27 -30.41 -88.79
CA LEU A 482 -24.44 -29.24 -87.93
C LEU A 482 -25.06 -29.61 -86.59
N GLN A 483 -26.04 -30.51 -86.60
CA GLN A 483 -26.69 -30.99 -85.39
C GLN A 483 -25.72 -31.80 -84.53
N ALA A 484 -24.91 -32.68 -85.13
CA ALA A 484 -23.85 -33.39 -84.42
C ALA A 484 -22.82 -32.46 -83.77
N VAL A 485 -22.43 -31.37 -84.46
CA VAL A 485 -21.51 -30.36 -83.90
C VAL A 485 -22.14 -29.59 -82.74
N VAL A 486 -23.41 -29.19 -82.85
CA VAL A 486 -24.13 -28.52 -81.75
C VAL A 486 -24.30 -29.43 -80.54
N ASP A 487 -24.62 -30.70 -80.76
CA ASP A 487 -24.80 -31.69 -79.69
C ASP A 487 -23.45 -32.00 -79.00
N ASP A 488 -22.34 -32.06 -79.76
CA ASP A 488 -20.99 -32.22 -79.22
C ASP A 488 -20.54 -30.99 -78.41
N LEU A 489 -20.75 -29.77 -78.90
CA LEU A 489 -20.43 -28.55 -78.15
C LEU A 489 -21.30 -28.39 -76.89
N ARG A 490 -22.56 -28.85 -76.92
CA ARG A 490 -23.43 -28.88 -75.74
C ARG A 490 -22.98 -29.92 -74.73
N SER A 491 -22.65 -31.14 -75.17
CA SER A 491 -22.16 -32.18 -74.28
C SER A 491 -20.85 -31.76 -73.61
N GLN A 492 -19.95 -31.06 -74.31
CA GLN A 492 -18.75 -30.47 -73.71
C GLN A 492 -19.05 -29.48 -72.56
N MET A 493 -20.22 -28.82 -72.55
CA MET A 493 -20.65 -27.96 -71.45
C MET A 493 -21.45 -28.69 -70.36
N THR A 494 -22.20 -29.76 -70.69
CA THR A 494 -23.13 -30.43 -69.76
C THR A 494 -22.61 -31.73 -69.17
N ASP A 495 -21.80 -32.49 -69.91
CA ASP A 495 -21.21 -33.72 -69.41
C ASP A 495 -20.05 -33.36 -68.49
N GLY A 496 -20.28 -33.56 -67.19
CA GLY A 496 -19.30 -33.31 -66.14
C GLY A 496 -18.06 -34.22 -66.17
N SER A 497 -17.86 -34.95 -67.26
CA SER A 497 -16.72 -35.82 -67.55
C SER A 497 -15.63 -35.10 -68.36
N GLY A 498 -15.86 -33.88 -68.86
CA GLY A 498 -14.90 -33.08 -69.62
C GLY A 498 -14.24 -31.93 -68.85
N SER A 499 -13.26 -31.28 -69.48
CA SER A 499 -12.48 -30.13 -68.96
C SER A 499 -13.36 -29.05 -68.31
N ALA A 500 -14.58 -28.81 -68.83
CA ALA A 500 -15.52 -27.80 -68.34
C ALA A 500 -16.02 -28.01 -66.88
N ALA A 501 -16.34 -29.23 -66.45
CA ALA A 501 -16.74 -29.47 -65.06
C ALA A 501 -15.56 -29.46 -64.09
N SER A 502 -14.37 -29.81 -64.58
CA SER A 502 -13.12 -29.58 -63.85
C SER A 502 -12.86 -28.09 -63.68
N LEU A 503 -13.04 -27.27 -64.73
CA LEU A 503 -12.90 -25.81 -64.68
C LEU A 503 -13.92 -25.14 -63.74
N ALA A 504 -15.19 -25.58 -63.75
CA ALA A 504 -16.21 -25.08 -62.83
C ALA A 504 -15.90 -25.42 -61.36
N ARG A 505 -15.33 -26.60 -61.09
CA ARG A 505 -14.89 -26.98 -59.74
C ARG A 505 -13.67 -26.18 -59.30
N VAL A 506 -12.64 -26.07 -60.15
CA VAL A 506 -11.42 -25.31 -59.84
C VAL A 506 -11.72 -23.82 -59.68
N SER A 507 -12.67 -23.25 -60.43
CA SER A 507 -13.10 -21.86 -60.26
C SER A 507 -13.86 -21.62 -58.94
N ALA A 508 -14.69 -22.56 -58.51
CA ALA A 508 -15.32 -22.51 -57.19
C ALA A 508 -14.29 -22.62 -56.06
N GLU A 509 -13.31 -23.54 -56.18
CA GLU A 509 -12.19 -23.66 -55.24
C GLU A 509 -11.33 -22.38 -55.21
N LEU A 510 -11.07 -21.78 -56.37
CA LEU A 510 -10.32 -20.53 -56.48
C LEU A 510 -11.03 -19.40 -55.74
N ARG A 511 -12.34 -19.24 -55.93
CA ARG A 511 -13.12 -18.23 -55.23
C ARG A 511 -13.08 -18.42 -53.71
N ILE A 512 -13.14 -19.67 -53.23
CA ILE A 512 -12.98 -19.98 -51.80
C ILE A 512 -11.57 -19.59 -51.33
N ALA A 513 -10.53 -19.96 -52.10
CA ALA A 513 -9.14 -19.64 -51.77
C ALA A 513 -8.88 -18.12 -51.75
N GLU A 514 -9.49 -17.35 -52.65
CA GLU A 514 -9.42 -15.87 -52.65
C GLU A 514 -10.07 -15.28 -51.40
N THR A 515 -11.24 -15.81 -50.99
CA THR A 515 -11.88 -15.37 -49.74
C THR A 515 -11.09 -15.75 -48.50
N ASP A 516 -10.44 -16.92 -48.48
CA ASP A 516 -9.54 -17.32 -47.40
C ASP A 516 -8.32 -16.40 -47.39
N LEU A 517 -7.68 -16.13 -48.52
CA LEU A 517 -6.55 -15.19 -48.62
C LEU A 517 -6.92 -13.79 -48.09
N ALA A 518 -8.07 -13.25 -48.47
CA ALA A 518 -8.55 -11.96 -47.95
C ALA A 518 -8.76 -12.00 -46.42
N THR A 519 -9.31 -13.11 -45.91
CA THR A 519 -9.48 -13.33 -44.47
C THR A 519 -8.14 -13.42 -43.75
N ARG A 520 -7.19 -14.22 -44.26
CA ARG A 520 -5.83 -14.36 -43.69
C ARG A 520 -5.07 -13.03 -43.71
N THR A 521 -5.21 -12.25 -44.77
CA THR A 521 -4.60 -10.91 -44.86
C THR A 521 -5.13 -10.00 -43.77
N THR A 522 -6.44 -10.01 -43.53
CA THR A 522 -7.06 -9.22 -42.46
C THR A 522 -6.58 -9.68 -41.08
N LEU A 523 -6.50 -10.99 -40.85
CA LEU A 523 -5.99 -11.55 -39.58
C LEU A 523 -4.52 -11.22 -39.35
N MET A 524 -3.68 -11.26 -40.39
CA MET A 524 -2.27 -10.87 -40.33
C MET A 524 -2.13 -9.38 -39.98
N GLN A 525 -2.95 -8.51 -40.56
CA GLN A 525 -2.97 -7.09 -40.20
C GLN A 525 -3.37 -6.86 -38.74
N GLN A 526 -4.35 -7.62 -38.23
CA GLN A 526 -4.73 -7.57 -36.81
C GLN A 526 -3.60 -8.06 -35.90
N ALA A 527 -2.93 -9.16 -36.25
CA ALA A 527 -1.78 -9.67 -35.49
C ALA A 527 -0.61 -8.68 -35.49
N LEU A 528 -0.36 -7.99 -36.61
CA LEU A 528 0.65 -6.93 -36.69
C LEU A 528 0.31 -5.76 -35.76
N GLN A 529 -0.95 -5.32 -35.72
CA GLN A 529 -1.40 -4.28 -34.79
C GLN A 529 -1.22 -4.70 -33.32
N GLN A 530 -1.52 -5.95 -32.99
CA GLN A 530 -1.27 -6.51 -31.66
C GLN A 530 0.22 -6.54 -31.32
N LEU A 531 1.07 -6.95 -32.26
CA LEU A 531 2.53 -6.95 -32.09
C LEU A 531 3.07 -5.55 -31.86
N GLU A 532 2.63 -4.55 -32.62
CA GLU A 532 3.05 -3.16 -32.39
C GLU A 532 2.54 -2.62 -31.06
N THR A 533 1.32 -2.98 -30.65
CA THR A 533 0.78 -2.62 -29.33
C THR A 533 1.62 -3.23 -28.21
N ALA A 534 1.91 -4.54 -28.28
CA ALA A 534 2.76 -5.23 -27.32
C ALA A 534 4.17 -4.60 -27.30
N ARG A 535 4.72 -4.23 -28.46
CA ARG A 535 6.03 -3.58 -28.57
C ARG A 535 6.06 -2.21 -27.91
N LEU A 536 4.99 -1.42 -28.07
CA LEU A 536 4.84 -0.14 -27.39
C LEU A 536 4.71 -0.34 -25.88
N GLU A 537 3.96 -1.34 -25.43
CA GLU A 537 3.80 -1.67 -24.00
C GLU A 537 5.09 -2.18 -23.36
N ALA A 538 5.88 -3.00 -24.08
CA ALA A 538 7.15 -3.51 -23.60
C ALA A 538 8.20 -2.40 -23.42
N ASN A 539 8.21 -1.40 -24.31
CA ASN A 539 9.13 -0.26 -24.26
C ASN A 539 8.70 0.83 -23.25
N ARG A 540 7.48 0.78 -22.72
CA ARG A 540 7.02 1.75 -21.71
C ARG A 540 7.59 1.37 -20.34
N GLN A 541 8.19 2.30 -19.61
CA GLN A 541 8.40 2.14 -18.16
C GLN A 541 7.06 2.39 -17.48
N THR A 542 6.38 1.33 -17.04
CA THR A 542 5.05 1.48 -16.42
C THR A 542 5.10 1.43 -14.92
N ARG A 543 6.15 0.90 -14.28
CA ARG A 543 6.25 0.87 -12.82
C ARG A 543 7.67 1.22 -12.39
N TYR A 544 7.80 2.04 -11.37
CA TYR A 544 9.07 2.36 -10.74
C TYR A 544 8.86 2.67 -9.26
N LEU A 545 9.90 2.42 -8.48
CA LEU A 545 9.94 2.76 -7.06
C LEU A 545 10.49 4.18 -6.94
N SER A 546 9.76 5.05 -6.23
CA SER A 546 10.22 6.40 -5.90
C SER A 546 10.38 6.52 -4.39
N LEU A 547 11.56 6.95 -3.95
CA LEU A 547 11.86 7.20 -2.55
C LEU A 547 11.25 8.53 -2.11
N GLY A 548 10.38 8.51 -1.10
CA GLY A 548 9.91 9.69 -0.38
C GLY A 548 10.89 10.11 0.72
N VAL A 549 11.47 9.12 1.42
CA VAL A 549 12.52 9.31 2.42
C VAL A 549 13.65 8.33 2.12
N THR A 550 14.86 8.87 1.96
CA THR A 550 16.06 8.07 1.70
C THR A 550 16.60 7.46 3.00
N PRO A 551 17.15 6.24 2.97
CA PRO A 551 17.77 5.62 4.13
C PRO A 551 19.03 6.40 4.55
N VAL A 552 18.98 7.02 5.72
CA VAL A 552 20.11 7.74 6.32
C VAL A 552 20.42 7.13 7.68
N ALA A 553 21.70 6.91 7.95
CA ALA A 553 22.18 6.39 9.22
C ALA A 553 21.82 7.38 10.36
N PRO A 554 21.13 6.94 11.43
CA PRO A 554 20.75 7.81 12.53
C PRO A 554 21.95 8.14 13.44
N ASP A 555 21.96 9.36 13.98
CA ASP A 555 23.04 9.85 14.85
C ASP A 555 22.89 9.37 16.32
N GLU A 556 21.68 9.07 16.77
CA GLU A 556 21.37 8.63 18.12
C GLU A 556 20.67 7.25 18.11
N PRO A 557 20.92 6.40 19.13
CA PRO A 557 20.26 5.11 19.22
C PRO A 557 18.76 5.28 19.49
N SER A 558 17.94 4.67 18.64
CA SER A 558 16.48 4.73 18.72
C SER A 558 15.94 3.81 19.83
N TYR A 559 16.65 2.72 20.11
CA TYR A 559 16.29 1.75 21.13
C TYR A 559 17.52 1.33 21.96
N PRO A 560 17.32 0.86 23.22
CA PRO A 560 16.07 0.89 23.97
C PRO A 560 15.76 2.28 24.53
N ARG A 561 14.48 2.63 24.62
CA ARG A 561 14.04 3.84 25.33
C ARG A 561 14.14 3.62 26.84
N ALA A 562 15.37 3.70 27.37
CA ALA A 562 15.70 3.22 28.71
C ALA A 562 14.83 3.82 29.81
N PHE A 563 14.51 5.12 29.74
CA PHE A 563 13.62 5.80 30.69
C PHE A 563 12.15 5.35 30.56
N GLU A 564 11.63 5.28 29.34
CA GLU A 564 10.25 4.84 29.07
C GLU A 564 10.06 3.37 29.50
N ASN A 565 10.99 2.49 29.13
CA ASN A 565 10.96 1.07 29.45
C ASN A 565 11.10 0.81 30.95
N THR A 566 11.91 1.60 31.67
CA THR A 566 12.01 1.48 33.14
C THR A 566 10.77 1.97 33.87
N LEU A 567 10.20 3.09 33.43
CA LEU A 567 8.94 3.59 33.99
C LEU A 567 7.79 2.60 33.72
N LEU A 568 7.74 2.04 32.51
CA LEU A 568 6.78 1.01 32.15
C LEU A 568 6.95 -0.23 33.03
N ALA A 569 8.19 -0.73 33.19
CA ALA A 569 8.47 -1.85 34.11
C ALA A 569 7.99 -1.54 35.53
N PHE A 570 8.21 -0.32 36.03
CA PHE A 570 7.70 0.13 37.33
C PHE A 570 6.19 0.09 37.44
N LEU A 571 5.47 0.58 36.43
CA LEU A 571 4.02 0.53 36.41
C LEU A 571 3.50 -0.92 36.34
N VAL A 572 4.14 -1.79 35.55
CA VAL A 572 3.77 -3.21 35.44
C VAL A 572 3.97 -3.94 36.76
N PHE A 573 5.13 -3.81 37.40
CA PHE A 573 5.39 -4.45 38.70
C PHE A 573 4.50 -3.87 39.81
N ALA A 574 4.24 -2.56 39.80
CA ALA A 574 3.31 -1.94 40.75
C ALA A 574 1.88 -2.45 40.55
N GLY A 575 1.40 -2.54 39.30
CA GLY A 575 0.09 -3.06 38.96
C GLY A 575 -0.07 -4.53 39.35
N LEU A 576 0.93 -5.37 39.05
CA LEU A 576 0.95 -6.79 39.42
C LEU A 576 0.97 -6.96 40.95
N TYR A 577 1.76 -6.15 41.65
CA TYR A 577 1.76 -6.14 43.11
C TYR A 577 0.38 -5.76 43.67
N LEU A 578 -0.28 -4.74 43.13
CA LEU A 578 -1.62 -4.33 43.55
C LEU A 578 -2.64 -5.47 43.33
N LEU A 579 -2.64 -6.10 42.16
CA LEU A 579 -3.52 -7.22 41.83
C LEU A 579 -3.32 -8.40 42.79
N LEU A 580 -2.07 -8.81 43.03
CA LEU A 580 -1.74 -9.87 43.98
C LEU A 580 -2.09 -9.51 45.42
N SER A 581 -1.91 -8.23 45.80
CA SER A 581 -2.24 -7.76 47.14
C SER A 581 -3.75 -7.77 47.40
N LEU A 582 -4.55 -7.36 46.40
CA LEU A 582 -6.01 -7.34 46.48
C LEU A 582 -6.57 -8.76 46.54
N THR A 583 -6.11 -9.64 45.65
CA THR A 583 -6.51 -11.05 45.63
C THR A 583 -6.14 -11.76 46.95
N ALA A 584 -4.94 -11.53 47.48
CA ALA A 584 -4.56 -12.05 48.79
C ALA A 584 -5.42 -11.47 49.93
N SER A 585 -5.82 -10.21 49.85
CA SER A 585 -6.73 -9.60 50.83
C SER A 585 -8.11 -10.27 50.82
N ILE A 586 -8.68 -10.48 49.63
CA ILE A 586 -9.97 -11.15 49.45
C ILE A 586 -9.90 -12.61 49.93
N LEU A 587 -8.87 -13.35 49.54
CA LEU A 587 -8.65 -14.72 50.00
C LEU A 587 -8.53 -14.79 51.52
N ARG A 588 -7.81 -13.85 52.13
CA ARG A 588 -7.68 -13.78 53.59
C ARG A 588 -9.03 -13.53 54.25
N GLU A 589 -9.83 -12.61 53.72
CA GLU A 589 -11.18 -12.31 54.23
C GLU A 589 -12.09 -13.55 54.16
N GLN A 590 -12.05 -14.30 53.05
CA GLN A 590 -12.85 -15.53 52.88
C GLN A 590 -12.40 -16.70 53.77
N VAL A 591 -11.13 -16.74 54.19
CA VAL A 591 -10.58 -17.79 55.07
C VAL A 591 -10.70 -17.41 56.56
N SER A 592 -10.93 -16.13 56.86
CA SER A 592 -11.09 -15.64 58.24
C SER A 592 -12.53 -15.30 58.63
N ALA A 593 -13.45 -15.28 57.66
CA ALA A 593 -14.89 -15.44 57.86
C ALA A 593 -15.23 -16.94 58.03
#